data_AF-A0A385AES9-F1
#
_entry.id   AF-A0A385AES9-F1
#
_cell.length_a   1.000
_cell.length_b   1.000
_cell.length_c   1.000
_cell.angle_alpha   90.00
_cell.angle_beta   90.00
_cell.angle_gamma   90.00
#
_symmetry.space_group_name_H-M   'P 1'
#
loop_
_entity.id
_entity.type
_entity.pdbx_description
1 polymer ?
#
loop_
_entity_poly.entity_id
_entity_poly.type
_entity_poly.pdbx_seq_one_letter_code
_entity_poly.pdbx_strand_id
1 'polypeptide(L)'
;MADFLNPEICKDFRNAINLTPIFMHDKRYKSSFNLYCAIMDRVDDSIKYLNQHSETPKTETDFLIFIMYACMVLDAINELQRNLKFKNKYANSNDKDAYLYFKEICMNQLELSADECPTDEQFFRYFRSLSMAHPFETNRVNFLQKNKEIQYSPWVIVNSSSSRIPIVGIRIYSNKNDNIKDLKFPFFILKDYIQSRFELMRLATDSLNEIVNRQLNIWKSEKIPTNLSTLDTLIAIRNMLAKRFEQTYPIDDLISCMTIELSNTKNEDILENYREVISSKIPAIRSAVENLDYEKMCELTDSIYGIRPQKMHEQGNYQLEKIYTNLTHGDHIWGIEQADAFSKEFASKWVSIQAHTMPDDEIIILTHIACYYEAMKQSKLK
;
A
#
# COMPACT_ATOMS: atom_id res chain seq x y z
N MET A 1 -14.41 5.00 24.72
CA MET A 1 -15.59 4.51 23.98
C MET A 1 -15.08 3.83 22.73
N ALA A 2 -15.69 2.72 22.31
CA ALA A 2 -15.33 2.11 21.03
C ALA A 2 -15.86 2.99 19.89
N ASP A 3 -15.07 3.15 18.82
CA ASP A 3 -15.50 3.86 17.62
C ASP A 3 -16.68 3.16 16.95
N PHE A 4 -17.56 3.93 16.31
CA PHE A 4 -18.68 3.41 15.52
C PHE A 4 -18.18 2.54 14.35
N LEU A 5 -17.16 2.99 13.62
CA LEU A 5 -16.47 2.27 12.56
C LEU A 5 -15.02 2.07 12.96
N ASN A 6 -14.56 0.81 13.05
CA ASN A 6 -13.22 0.47 13.51
C ASN A 6 -12.12 0.88 12.49
N PRO A 7 -11.26 1.87 12.81
CA PRO A 7 -10.23 2.35 11.88
C PRO A 7 -9.15 1.32 11.56
N GLU A 8 -8.94 0.30 12.40
CA GLU A 8 -7.94 -0.75 12.12
C GLU A 8 -8.28 -1.54 10.84
N ILE A 9 -9.55 -1.61 10.42
CA ILE A 9 -9.93 -2.27 9.15
C ILE A 9 -9.25 -1.58 7.95
N CYS A 10 -9.18 -0.24 7.96
CA CYS A 10 -8.54 0.52 6.90
C CYS A 10 -7.01 0.34 6.91
N LYS A 11 -6.43 0.26 8.11
CA LYS A 11 -5.00 0.00 8.29
C LYS A 11 -4.62 -1.40 7.83
N ASP A 12 -5.41 -2.42 8.14
CA ASP A 12 -5.19 -3.79 7.68
C ASP A 12 -5.22 -3.87 6.15
N PHE A 13 -6.20 -3.22 5.52
CA PHE A 13 -6.30 -3.13 4.06
C PHE A 13 -5.07 -2.46 3.43
N ARG A 14 -4.63 -1.32 4.00
CA ARG A 14 -3.43 -0.60 3.56
C ARG A 14 -2.16 -1.46 3.70
N ASN A 15 -2.02 -2.16 4.81
CA ASN A 15 -0.88 -3.05 5.07
C ASN A 15 -0.83 -4.18 4.04
N ALA A 16 -1.98 -4.78 3.69
CA ALA A 16 -2.04 -5.83 2.67
C ALA A 16 -1.57 -5.34 1.29
N ILE A 17 -1.90 -4.11 0.90
CA ILE A 17 -1.43 -3.51 -0.35
C ILE A 17 0.08 -3.27 -0.31
N ASN A 18 0.58 -2.74 0.80
CA ASN A 18 1.99 -2.32 0.93
C ASN A 18 2.95 -3.48 1.26
N LEU A 19 2.43 -4.68 1.53
CA LEU A 19 3.25 -5.85 1.86
C LEU A 19 4.20 -6.26 0.73
N THR A 20 3.84 -5.97 -0.53
CA THR A 20 4.70 -6.24 -1.69
C THR A 20 4.56 -5.13 -2.75
N PRO A 21 5.60 -4.92 -3.57
CA PRO A 21 5.57 -3.90 -4.63
C PRO A 21 4.66 -4.25 -5.83
N ILE A 22 4.00 -5.41 -5.83
CA ILE A 22 3.31 -5.96 -7.01
C ILE A 22 2.15 -5.07 -7.45
N PHE A 23 1.43 -4.44 -6.52
CA PHE A 23 0.31 -3.58 -6.88
C PHE A 23 0.78 -2.31 -7.60
N MET A 24 1.95 -1.78 -7.22
CA MET A 24 2.50 -0.56 -7.81
C MET A 24 3.14 -0.82 -9.19
N HIS A 25 3.84 -1.95 -9.34
CA HIS A 25 4.72 -2.17 -10.49
C HIS A 25 4.24 -3.25 -11.46
N ASP A 26 3.47 -4.24 -11.02
CA ASP A 26 2.96 -5.29 -11.90
C ASP A 26 1.78 -4.78 -12.74
N LYS A 27 1.91 -4.88 -14.07
CA LYS A 27 0.87 -4.44 -15.02
C LYS A 27 -0.49 -5.12 -14.78
N ARG A 28 -0.51 -6.33 -14.20
CA ARG A 28 -1.73 -7.07 -13.87
C ARG A 28 -2.56 -6.38 -12.79
N TYR A 29 -1.91 -5.65 -11.88
CA TYR A 29 -2.52 -5.06 -10.69
C TYR A 29 -2.47 -3.52 -10.67
N LYS A 30 -1.60 -2.92 -11.49
CA LYS A 30 -1.35 -1.47 -11.54
C LYS A 30 -2.61 -0.63 -11.76
N SER A 31 -3.54 -1.10 -12.59
CA SER A 31 -4.81 -0.38 -12.81
C SER A 31 -5.68 -0.33 -11.55
N SER A 32 -5.64 -1.38 -10.72
CA SER A 32 -6.37 -1.44 -9.45
C SER A 32 -5.66 -0.66 -8.34
N PHE A 33 -4.34 -0.46 -8.41
CA PHE A 33 -3.59 0.25 -7.35
C PHE A 33 -4.06 1.70 -7.17
N ASN A 34 -4.22 2.46 -8.26
CA ASN A 34 -4.73 3.83 -8.17
C ASN A 34 -6.14 3.89 -7.58
N LEU A 35 -6.98 2.90 -7.92
CA LEU A 35 -8.31 2.75 -7.33
C LEU A 35 -8.22 2.50 -5.82
N TYR A 36 -7.34 1.60 -5.39
CA TYR A 36 -7.16 1.31 -3.97
C TYR A 36 -6.64 2.51 -3.19
N CYS A 37 -5.70 3.30 -3.74
CA CYS A 37 -5.24 4.55 -3.14
C CYS A 37 -6.40 5.55 -2.96
N ALA A 38 -7.17 5.78 -4.03
CA ALA A 38 -8.33 6.66 -3.97
C ALA A 38 -9.36 6.20 -2.92
N ILE A 39 -9.59 4.88 -2.82
CA ILE A 39 -10.48 4.29 -1.82
C ILE A 39 -9.93 4.50 -0.40
N MET A 40 -8.64 4.25 -0.16
CA MET A 40 -8.03 4.44 1.15
C MET A 40 -8.18 5.89 1.64
N ASP A 41 -7.82 6.87 0.82
CA ASP A 41 -7.89 8.28 1.20
C ASP A 41 -9.34 8.70 1.47
N ARG A 42 -10.27 8.30 0.60
CA ARG A 42 -11.68 8.66 0.75
C ARG A 42 -12.35 7.99 1.93
N VAL A 43 -12.06 6.71 2.18
CA VAL A 43 -12.65 5.97 3.29
C VAL A 43 -12.09 6.47 4.62
N ASP A 44 -10.78 6.70 4.73
CA ASP A 44 -10.16 7.18 5.98
C ASP A 44 -10.77 8.51 6.46
N ASP A 45 -10.91 9.49 5.56
CA ASP A 45 -11.56 10.77 5.87
C ASP A 45 -13.04 10.58 6.24
N SER A 46 -13.73 9.68 5.52
CA SER A 46 -15.16 9.44 5.74
C SER A 46 -15.42 8.76 7.08
N ILE A 47 -14.65 7.73 7.45
CA ILE A 47 -14.82 7.04 8.74
C ILE A 47 -14.48 7.97 9.90
N LYS A 48 -13.46 8.83 9.74
CA LYS A 48 -13.10 9.83 10.74
C LYS A 48 -14.26 10.78 11.00
N TYR A 49 -14.88 11.29 9.94
CA TYR A 49 -16.07 12.14 10.06
C TYR A 49 -17.23 11.38 10.73
N LEU A 50 -17.56 10.18 10.26
CA LEU A 50 -18.68 9.38 10.76
C LEU A 50 -18.52 8.99 12.23
N ASN A 51 -17.29 8.70 12.68
CA ASN A 51 -17.01 8.42 14.08
C ASN A 51 -17.21 9.65 14.97
N GLN A 52 -16.74 10.82 14.52
CA GLN A 52 -16.92 12.10 15.21
C GLN A 52 -18.38 12.57 15.27
N HIS A 53 -19.20 12.14 14.31
CA HIS A 53 -20.62 12.50 14.18
C HIS A 53 -21.52 11.28 14.34
N SER A 54 -21.12 10.32 15.18
CA SER A 54 -21.87 9.08 15.44
C SER A 54 -23.06 9.26 16.38
N GLU A 55 -23.15 10.42 17.03
CA GLU A 55 -24.32 10.87 17.78
C GLU A 55 -25.46 11.27 16.85
N THR A 56 -26.67 11.35 17.40
CA THR A 56 -27.86 11.70 16.61
C THR A 56 -27.68 13.08 15.96
N PRO A 57 -27.93 13.21 14.64
CA PRO A 57 -27.89 14.50 13.96
C PRO A 57 -28.84 15.50 14.64
N LYS A 58 -28.44 16.78 14.70
CA LYS A 58 -29.25 17.84 15.32
C LYS A 58 -29.98 18.68 14.29
N THR A 59 -29.40 18.80 13.10
CA THR A 59 -29.95 19.56 11.98
C THR A 59 -30.11 18.68 10.75
N GLU A 60 -30.95 19.12 9.82
CA GLU A 60 -31.05 18.54 8.47
C GLU A 60 -29.68 18.49 7.79
N THR A 61 -28.90 19.58 7.85
CA THR A 61 -27.56 19.65 7.28
C THR A 61 -26.64 18.57 7.88
N ASP A 62 -26.64 18.38 9.19
CA ASP A 62 -25.82 17.35 9.84
C ASP A 62 -26.16 15.96 9.30
N PHE A 63 -27.45 15.67 9.13
CA PHE A 63 -27.90 14.36 8.67
C PHE A 63 -27.59 14.15 7.17
N LEU A 64 -27.76 15.18 6.35
CA LEU A 64 -27.38 15.15 4.94
C LEU A 64 -25.87 14.91 4.77
N ILE A 65 -25.03 15.61 5.54
CA ILE A 65 -23.58 15.40 5.50
C ILE A 65 -23.24 13.99 6.02
N PHE A 66 -23.89 13.50 7.08
CA PHE A 66 -23.70 12.15 7.58
C PHE A 66 -23.98 11.08 6.52
N ILE A 67 -25.14 11.13 5.86
CA ILE A 67 -25.47 10.16 4.79
C ILE A 67 -24.52 10.33 3.62
N MET A 68 -24.08 11.55 3.26
CA MET A 68 -23.11 11.77 2.18
C MET A 68 -21.80 11.00 2.44
N TYR A 69 -21.22 11.13 3.65
CA TYR A 69 -20.01 10.36 4.01
C TYR A 69 -20.28 8.85 4.10
N ALA A 70 -21.45 8.44 4.57
CA ALA A 70 -21.83 7.03 4.53
C ALA A 70 -21.87 6.50 3.08
N CYS A 71 -22.44 7.26 2.14
CA CYS A 71 -22.45 6.88 0.73
C CYS A 71 -21.05 6.71 0.15
N MET A 72 -20.11 7.60 0.50
CA MET A 72 -18.72 7.49 0.05
C MET A 72 -18.07 6.18 0.52
N VAL A 73 -18.30 5.78 1.78
CA VAL A 73 -17.83 4.51 2.32
C VAL A 73 -18.45 3.33 1.58
N LEU A 74 -19.78 3.34 1.43
CA LEU A 74 -20.52 2.24 0.81
C LEU A 74 -20.20 2.08 -0.68
N ASP A 75 -20.08 3.18 -1.42
CA ASP A 75 -19.68 3.17 -2.83
C ASP A 75 -18.24 2.64 -3.00
N ALA A 76 -17.33 2.98 -2.07
CA ALA A 76 -15.97 2.45 -2.07
C ALA A 76 -15.93 0.93 -1.83
N ILE A 77 -16.71 0.41 -0.88
CA ILE A 77 -16.80 -1.03 -0.60
C ILE A 77 -17.39 -1.79 -1.80
N ASN A 78 -18.43 -1.22 -2.42
CA ASN A 78 -19.01 -1.78 -3.64
C ASN A 78 -17.97 -1.84 -4.77
N GLU A 79 -17.13 -0.82 -4.91
CA GLU A 79 -16.06 -0.80 -5.90
C GLU A 79 -14.96 -1.83 -5.60
N LEU A 80 -14.57 -1.98 -4.33
CA LEU A 80 -13.68 -3.08 -3.90
C LEU A 80 -14.28 -4.44 -4.25
N GLN A 81 -15.57 -4.64 -3.97
CA GLN A 81 -16.24 -5.89 -4.30
C GLN A 81 -16.24 -6.17 -5.80
N ARG A 82 -16.50 -5.16 -6.64
CA ARG A 82 -16.43 -5.32 -8.10
C ARG A 82 -15.03 -5.67 -8.58
N ASN A 83 -14.01 -4.98 -8.05
CA ASN A 83 -12.64 -5.14 -8.48
C ASN A 83 -12.05 -6.49 -8.04
N LEU A 84 -12.23 -6.85 -6.76
CA LEU A 84 -11.69 -8.07 -6.14
C LEU A 84 -12.59 -9.29 -6.27
N LYS A 85 -13.87 -9.09 -6.64
CA LYS A 85 -14.87 -10.14 -6.83
C LYS A 85 -15.09 -11.03 -5.61
N PHE A 86 -14.92 -10.48 -4.41
CA PHE A 86 -15.21 -11.22 -3.18
C PHE A 86 -16.71 -11.43 -3.00
N LYS A 87 -17.07 -12.58 -2.43
CA LYS A 87 -18.45 -12.91 -2.09
C LYS A 87 -18.76 -12.37 -0.70
N ASN A 88 -19.97 -11.85 -0.51
CA ASN A 88 -20.47 -11.47 0.81
C ASN A 88 -21.90 -11.98 1.02
N LYS A 89 -22.29 -12.13 2.28
CA LYS A 89 -23.59 -12.67 2.71
C LYS A 89 -24.80 -11.80 2.36
N TYR A 90 -24.59 -10.51 2.08
CA TYR A 90 -25.66 -9.57 1.72
C TYR A 90 -25.98 -9.56 0.22
N ALA A 91 -25.17 -10.20 -0.62
CA ALA A 91 -25.25 -10.10 -2.07
C ALA A 91 -26.41 -10.93 -2.69
N ASN A 92 -26.89 -11.96 -2.00
CA ASN A 92 -27.93 -12.85 -2.51
C ASN A 92 -29.31 -12.46 -1.98
N SER A 93 -30.21 -12.02 -2.86
CA SER A 93 -31.58 -11.63 -2.49
C SER A 93 -32.47 -12.80 -2.04
N ASN A 94 -32.01 -14.05 -2.18
CA ASN A 94 -32.71 -15.20 -1.62
C ASN A 94 -32.27 -15.50 -0.17
N ASP A 95 -31.23 -14.82 0.32
CA ASP A 95 -30.74 -14.97 1.68
C ASP A 95 -31.45 -14.00 2.64
N LYS A 96 -31.72 -14.45 3.86
CA LYS A 96 -32.29 -13.62 4.92
C LYS A 96 -31.36 -12.48 5.30
N ASP A 97 -30.04 -12.68 5.15
CA ASP A 97 -29.04 -11.66 5.46
C ASP A 97 -29.19 -10.41 4.58
N ALA A 98 -29.79 -10.51 3.39
CA ALA A 98 -30.04 -9.35 2.54
C ALA A 98 -31.13 -8.38 3.06
N TYR A 99 -31.80 -8.71 4.18
CA TYR A 99 -33.00 -8.01 4.68
C TYR A 99 -32.98 -7.72 6.19
N LEU A 100 -31.79 -7.56 6.80
CA LEU A 100 -31.64 -7.49 8.25
C LEU A 100 -32.14 -6.18 8.86
N TYR A 101 -32.10 -5.07 8.11
CA TYR A 101 -32.26 -3.74 8.71
C TYR A 101 -33.58 -3.06 8.37
N PHE A 102 -34.01 -3.12 7.11
CA PHE A 102 -35.08 -2.24 6.61
C PHE A 102 -36.38 -2.92 6.22
N LYS A 103 -36.44 -4.26 6.25
CA LYS A 103 -37.62 -5.01 5.80
C LYS A 103 -38.88 -4.65 6.57
N GLU A 104 -38.81 -4.65 7.90
CA GLU A 104 -39.95 -4.29 8.76
C GLU A 104 -40.39 -2.83 8.56
N ILE A 105 -39.45 -1.92 8.29
CA ILE A 105 -39.77 -0.51 8.01
C ILE A 105 -40.55 -0.41 6.69
N CYS A 106 -40.13 -1.16 5.66
CA CYS A 106 -40.82 -1.21 4.38
C CYS A 106 -42.25 -1.74 4.52
N MET A 107 -42.44 -2.84 5.25
CA MET A 107 -43.76 -3.44 5.44
C MET A 107 -44.71 -2.50 6.18
N ASN A 108 -44.21 -1.85 7.25
CA ASN A 108 -45.06 -1.06 8.13
C ASN A 108 -45.33 0.37 7.64
N GLN A 109 -44.40 0.97 6.89
CA GLN A 109 -44.50 2.40 6.51
C GLN A 109 -44.62 2.64 5.01
N LEU A 110 -44.12 1.72 4.19
CA LEU A 110 -44.34 1.74 2.74
C LEU A 110 -45.46 0.79 2.31
N GLU A 111 -46.05 0.04 3.25
CA GLU A 111 -47.19 -0.86 3.01
C GLU A 111 -46.89 -1.94 1.96
N LEU A 112 -45.62 -2.34 1.84
CA LEU A 112 -45.18 -3.39 0.92
C LEU A 112 -45.44 -4.78 1.51
N SER A 113 -45.83 -5.75 0.68
CA SER A 113 -45.86 -7.14 1.13
C SER A 113 -44.45 -7.69 1.34
N ALA A 114 -44.32 -8.78 2.11
CA ALA A 114 -43.03 -9.37 2.45
C ALA A 114 -42.18 -9.78 1.21
N ASP A 115 -42.85 -10.18 0.12
CA ASP A 115 -42.23 -10.59 -1.14
C ASP A 115 -41.89 -9.39 -2.05
N GLU A 116 -42.47 -8.22 -1.79
CA GLU A 116 -42.22 -6.98 -2.54
C GLU A 116 -41.15 -6.11 -1.88
N CYS A 117 -40.76 -6.43 -0.65
CA CYS A 117 -39.76 -5.67 0.08
C CYS A 117 -38.40 -5.68 -0.62
N PRO A 118 -37.74 -4.52 -0.77
CA PRO A 118 -36.39 -4.45 -1.29
C PRO A 118 -35.38 -5.06 -0.31
N THR A 119 -34.23 -5.51 -0.81
CA THR A 119 -33.07 -5.80 0.05
C THR A 119 -32.59 -4.53 0.74
N ASP A 120 -31.81 -4.65 1.82
CA ASP A 120 -31.26 -3.49 2.53
C ASP A 120 -30.44 -2.57 1.60
N GLU A 121 -29.71 -3.15 0.65
CA GLU A 121 -28.96 -2.39 -0.36
C GLU A 121 -29.89 -1.62 -1.31
N GLN A 122 -30.97 -2.25 -1.76
CA GLN A 122 -31.96 -1.61 -2.61
C GLN A 122 -32.71 -0.51 -1.85
N PHE A 123 -33.06 -0.76 -0.59
CA PHE A 123 -33.67 0.23 0.29
C PHE A 123 -32.75 1.43 0.49
N PHE A 124 -31.48 1.21 0.83
CA PHE A 124 -30.55 2.30 1.07
C PHE A 124 -30.33 3.16 -0.17
N ARG A 125 -30.24 2.55 -1.37
CA ARG A 125 -30.17 3.30 -2.63
C ARG A 125 -31.40 4.17 -2.87
N TYR A 126 -32.58 3.64 -2.57
CA TYR A 126 -33.83 4.39 -2.64
C TYR A 126 -33.83 5.55 -1.62
N PHE A 127 -33.47 5.28 -0.37
CA PHE A 127 -33.36 6.29 0.69
C PHE A 127 -32.35 7.39 0.35
N ARG A 128 -31.17 7.04 -0.16
CA ARG A 128 -30.15 7.98 -0.68
C ARG A 128 -30.70 8.86 -1.81
N SER A 129 -31.45 8.25 -2.72
CA SER A 129 -32.02 8.97 -3.87
C SER A 129 -32.99 10.04 -3.42
N LEU A 130 -33.88 9.71 -2.48
CA LEU A 130 -34.84 10.67 -1.93
C LEU A 130 -34.20 11.71 -1.00
N SER A 131 -33.24 11.32 -0.17
CA SER A 131 -32.65 12.23 0.82
C SER A 131 -31.73 13.29 0.20
N MET A 132 -31.04 13.01 -0.92
CA MET A 132 -30.01 13.93 -1.42
C MET A 132 -29.71 13.92 -2.91
N ALA A 133 -29.82 12.78 -3.60
CA ALA A 133 -29.32 12.71 -4.99
C ALA A 133 -30.37 13.13 -6.03
N HIS A 134 -31.61 12.67 -5.88
CA HIS A 134 -32.69 12.84 -6.85
C HIS A 134 -34.05 13.06 -6.15
N PRO A 135 -34.18 14.07 -5.26
CA PRO A 135 -35.40 14.27 -4.46
C PRO A 135 -36.66 14.52 -5.28
N PHE A 136 -36.52 14.80 -6.59
CA PHE A 136 -37.65 15.12 -7.48
C PHE A 136 -37.98 14.04 -8.54
N GLU A 137 -37.14 13.01 -8.74
CA GLU A 137 -37.36 11.98 -9.78
C GLU A 137 -36.82 10.60 -9.34
N THR A 138 -37.59 9.86 -8.52
CA THR A 138 -37.17 8.57 -7.93
C THR A 138 -37.80 7.32 -8.56
N ASN A 139 -38.51 7.49 -9.67
CA ASN A 139 -39.16 6.40 -10.42
C ASN A 139 -38.22 5.35 -11.04
N ARG A 140 -36.91 5.42 -10.77
CA ARG A 140 -35.93 4.43 -11.22
C ARG A 140 -35.93 3.15 -10.37
N VAL A 141 -36.62 3.15 -9.22
CA VAL A 141 -36.64 2.00 -8.30
C VAL A 141 -37.72 1.00 -8.70
N ASN A 142 -37.34 -0.28 -8.79
CA ASN A 142 -38.17 -1.36 -9.37
C ASN A 142 -39.57 -1.48 -8.74
N PHE A 143 -39.70 -1.34 -7.42
CA PHE A 143 -41.02 -1.44 -6.77
C PHE A 143 -41.93 -0.23 -7.06
N LEU A 144 -41.37 0.95 -7.34
CA LEU A 144 -42.14 2.12 -7.78
C LEU A 144 -42.50 2.07 -9.27
N GLN A 145 -41.62 1.51 -10.10
CA GLN A 145 -41.85 1.36 -11.55
C GLN A 145 -43.07 0.51 -11.85
N LYS A 146 -43.24 -0.62 -11.16
CA LYS A 146 -44.39 -1.51 -11.33
C LYS A 146 -45.73 -0.78 -11.13
N ASN A 147 -45.76 0.18 -10.22
CA ASN A 147 -46.96 0.93 -9.85
C ASN A 147 -47.06 2.30 -10.56
N LYS A 148 -46.10 2.64 -11.44
CA LYS A 148 -45.97 3.96 -12.08
C LYS A 148 -46.03 5.11 -11.05
N GLU A 149 -45.44 4.89 -9.88
CA GLU A 149 -45.38 5.86 -8.80
C GLU A 149 -44.09 6.68 -8.90
N ILE A 150 -44.18 7.99 -8.70
CA ILE A 150 -43.05 8.89 -8.50
C ILE A 150 -43.16 9.44 -7.09
N GLN A 151 -42.10 9.25 -6.32
CA GLN A 151 -41.99 9.80 -4.98
C GLN A 151 -41.02 10.98 -4.95
N TYR A 152 -41.35 11.98 -4.15
CA TYR A 152 -40.61 13.22 -4.00
C TYR A 152 -40.28 13.43 -2.51
N SER A 153 -39.13 14.00 -2.19
CA SER A 153 -38.79 14.35 -0.81
C SER A 153 -38.44 15.83 -0.69
N PRO A 154 -39.16 16.59 0.16
CA PRO A 154 -38.89 18.01 0.32
C PRO A 154 -37.79 18.31 1.36
N TRP A 155 -37.58 17.42 2.33
CA TRP A 155 -36.60 17.54 3.41
C TRP A 155 -36.44 16.21 4.17
N VAL A 156 -35.32 16.08 4.87
CA VAL A 156 -35.05 14.95 5.77
C VAL A 156 -35.60 15.19 7.17
N ILE A 157 -35.96 14.12 7.87
CA ILE A 157 -36.50 14.17 9.24
C ILE A 157 -35.36 13.90 10.21
N VAL A 158 -35.14 14.83 11.14
CA VAL A 158 -34.11 14.73 12.17
C VAL A 158 -34.73 14.95 13.54
N ASN A 159 -34.41 14.07 14.48
CA ASN A 159 -34.72 14.21 15.90
C ASN A 159 -36.17 14.64 16.18
N SER A 160 -37.15 13.80 15.80
CA SER A 160 -38.55 14.10 16.11
C SER A 160 -38.73 14.14 17.64
N SER A 161 -39.04 15.33 18.17
CA SER A 161 -39.13 15.68 19.58
C SER A 161 -40.07 14.83 20.45
N SER A 162 -40.81 13.90 19.85
CA SER A 162 -41.79 13.03 20.49
C SER A 162 -41.29 11.61 20.80
N SER A 163 -40.09 11.21 20.39
CA SER A 163 -39.58 9.83 20.59
C SER A 163 -38.46 9.76 21.63
N ARG A 164 -38.51 8.76 22.51
CA ARG A 164 -37.42 8.44 23.45
C ARG A 164 -36.17 7.87 22.76
N ILE A 165 -36.36 7.31 21.57
CA ILE A 165 -35.29 6.79 20.72
C ILE A 165 -35.03 7.81 19.61
N PRO A 166 -33.78 8.19 19.32
CA PRO A 166 -33.50 9.11 18.24
C PRO A 166 -33.96 8.56 16.89
N ILE A 167 -34.85 9.31 16.22
CA ILE A 167 -35.43 8.95 14.93
C ILE A 167 -34.85 9.84 13.85
N VAL A 168 -34.54 9.23 12.71
CA VAL A 168 -34.22 9.90 11.46
C VAL A 168 -35.16 9.40 10.36
N GLY A 169 -35.21 10.10 9.22
CA GLY A 169 -36.07 9.67 8.13
C GLY A 169 -36.16 10.67 6.98
N ILE A 170 -37.18 10.49 6.16
CA ILE A 170 -37.54 11.38 5.05
C ILE A 170 -39.05 11.57 4.99
N ARG A 171 -39.47 12.77 4.57
CA ARG A 171 -40.85 13.01 4.16
C ARG A 171 -41.01 12.65 2.69
N ILE A 172 -42.14 12.05 2.33
CA ILE A 172 -42.44 11.54 0.99
C ILE A 172 -43.78 12.11 0.53
N TYR A 173 -43.76 12.74 -0.65
CA TYR A 173 -44.95 13.01 -1.45
C TYR A 173 -45.02 12.01 -2.60
N SER A 174 -46.22 11.66 -3.03
CA SER A 174 -46.45 10.72 -4.13
C SER A 174 -47.37 11.34 -5.18
N ASN A 175 -47.13 11.06 -6.45
CA ASN A 175 -48.07 11.42 -7.53
C ASN A 175 -49.32 10.49 -7.57
N LYS A 176 -49.38 9.47 -6.72
CA LYS A 176 -50.48 8.50 -6.63
C LYS A 176 -51.36 8.68 -5.40
N ASN A 177 -50.90 9.42 -4.40
CA ASN A 177 -51.59 9.59 -3.13
C ASN A 177 -51.36 11.01 -2.59
N ASP A 178 -52.46 11.70 -2.26
CA ASP A 178 -52.43 13.05 -1.69
C ASP A 178 -51.95 13.07 -0.23
N ASN A 179 -51.88 11.89 0.42
CA ASN A 179 -51.39 11.77 1.79
C ASN A 179 -49.87 11.87 1.87
N ILE A 180 -49.40 12.73 2.79
CA ILE A 180 -47.99 12.83 3.16
C ILE A 180 -47.58 11.56 3.90
N LYS A 181 -46.55 10.87 3.41
CA LYS A 181 -45.94 9.72 4.08
C LYS A 181 -44.63 10.14 4.73
N ASP A 182 -44.36 9.69 5.96
CA ASP A 182 -43.06 9.86 6.59
C ASP A 182 -42.41 8.48 6.73
N LEU A 183 -41.22 8.31 6.14
CA LEU A 183 -40.40 7.11 6.33
C LEU A 183 -39.40 7.38 7.45
N LYS A 184 -39.68 6.85 8.64
CA LYS A 184 -38.95 7.11 9.90
C LYS A 184 -38.39 5.82 10.47
N PHE A 185 -37.16 5.87 10.97
CA PHE A 185 -36.56 4.74 11.67
C PHE A 185 -35.55 5.20 12.72
N PRO A 186 -35.29 4.38 13.75
CA PRO A 186 -34.23 4.66 14.71
C PRO A 186 -32.88 4.86 14.04
N PHE A 187 -32.13 5.88 14.46
CA PHE A 187 -30.82 6.20 13.86
C PHE A 187 -29.82 5.05 13.98
N PHE A 188 -29.92 4.23 15.04
CA PHE A 188 -29.04 3.07 15.20
C PHE A 188 -29.21 2.03 14.07
N ILE A 189 -30.39 1.85 13.48
CA ILE A 189 -30.59 0.90 12.36
C ILE A 189 -29.74 1.31 11.16
N LEU A 190 -29.68 2.62 10.86
CA LEU A 190 -28.84 3.14 9.79
C LEU A 190 -27.35 2.94 10.10
N LYS A 191 -26.95 3.20 11.35
CA LYS A 191 -25.57 2.97 11.80
C LYS A 191 -25.19 1.50 11.67
N ASP A 192 -26.02 0.59 12.16
CA ASP A 192 -25.75 -0.86 12.11
C ASP A 192 -25.66 -1.34 10.65
N TYR A 193 -26.52 -0.83 9.76
CA TYR A 193 -26.41 -1.10 8.33
C TYR A 193 -25.05 -0.61 7.77
N ILE A 194 -24.67 0.64 8.01
CA ILE A 194 -23.40 1.21 7.52
C ILE A 194 -22.20 0.41 8.06
N GLN A 195 -22.19 0.12 9.36
CA GLN A 195 -21.14 -0.67 10.00
C GLN A 195 -21.02 -2.05 9.36
N SER A 196 -22.14 -2.74 9.15
CA SER A 196 -22.14 -4.09 8.55
C SER A 196 -21.58 -4.10 7.12
N ARG A 197 -21.78 -3.02 6.36
CA ARG A 197 -21.20 -2.87 5.03
C ARG A 197 -19.72 -2.53 5.12
N PHE A 198 -19.34 -1.61 6.00
CA PHE A 198 -17.94 -1.26 6.26
C PHE A 198 -17.08 -2.48 6.64
N GLU A 199 -17.61 -3.38 7.47
CA GLU A 199 -16.93 -4.62 7.86
C GLU A 199 -16.60 -5.55 6.67
N LEU A 200 -17.28 -5.43 5.53
CA LEU A 200 -16.94 -6.19 4.31
C LEU A 200 -15.55 -5.84 3.74
N MET A 201 -14.98 -4.71 4.12
CA MET A 201 -13.61 -4.34 3.75
C MET A 201 -12.57 -5.34 4.33
N ARG A 202 -12.92 -6.12 5.35
CA ARG A 202 -12.12 -7.28 5.78
C ARG A 202 -12.01 -8.35 4.70
N LEU A 203 -13.10 -8.65 3.98
CA LEU A 203 -13.08 -9.61 2.85
C LEU A 203 -12.25 -9.09 1.67
N ALA A 204 -12.25 -7.77 1.46
CA ALA A 204 -11.35 -7.14 0.50
C ALA A 204 -9.88 -7.34 0.90
N THR A 205 -9.57 -7.15 2.19
CA THR A 205 -8.23 -7.39 2.76
C THR A 205 -7.81 -8.86 2.59
N ASP A 206 -8.70 -9.80 2.89
CA ASP A 206 -8.44 -11.24 2.70
C ASP A 206 -8.13 -11.56 1.24
N SER A 207 -8.90 -10.99 0.30
CA SER A 207 -8.68 -11.17 -1.13
C SER A 207 -7.32 -10.63 -1.59
N LEU A 208 -6.87 -9.49 -1.05
CA LEU A 208 -5.54 -8.95 -1.33
C LEU A 208 -4.44 -9.85 -0.75
N ASN A 209 -4.61 -10.33 0.47
CA ASN A 209 -3.67 -11.26 1.10
C ASN A 209 -3.54 -12.56 0.32
N GLU A 210 -4.63 -13.09 -0.26
CA GLU A 210 -4.55 -14.25 -1.16
C GLU A 210 -3.71 -13.98 -2.41
N ILE A 211 -3.86 -12.80 -3.03
CA ILE A 211 -3.06 -12.38 -4.18
C ILE A 211 -1.57 -12.30 -3.80
N VAL A 212 -1.26 -11.64 -2.69
CA VAL A 212 0.10 -11.48 -2.20
C VAL A 212 0.72 -12.83 -1.86
N ASN A 213 0.04 -13.67 -1.07
CA ASN A 213 0.54 -14.98 -0.68
C ASN A 213 0.82 -15.88 -1.89
N ARG A 214 -0.05 -15.83 -2.91
CA ARG A 214 0.20 -16.55 -4.17
C ARG A 214 1.48 -16.07 -4.84
N GLN A 215 1.69 -14.77 -4.92
CA GLN A 215 2.87 -14.20 -5.56
C GLN A 215 4.17 -14.48 -4.77
N LEU A 216 4.13 -14.40 -3.44
CA LEU A 216 5.25 -14.79 -2.58
C LEU A 216 5.62 -16.27 -2.74
N ASN A 217 4.62 -17.16 -2.86
CA ASN A 217 4.87 -18.59 -3.09
C ASN A 217 5.53 -18.84 -4.46
N ILE A 218 5.11 -18.14 -5.51
CA ILE A 218 5.77 -18.19 -6.82
C ILE A 218 7.23 -17.77 -6.68
N TRP A 219 7.50 -16.62 -6.06
CA TRP A 219 8.86 -16.13 -5.89
C TRP A 219 9.73 -17.07 -5.05
N LYS A 220 9.24 -17.62 -3.94
CA LYS A 220 9.98 -18.60 -3.12
C LYS A 220 10.33 -19.89 -3.88
N SER A 221 9.49 -20.27 -4.84
CA SER A 221 9.71 -21.48 -5.66
C SER A 221 10.79 -21.31 -6.73
N GLU A 222 11.06 -20.07 -7.16
CA GLU A 222 12.13 -19.77 -8.11
C GLU A 222 13.49 -19.88 -7.42
N LYS A 223 14.36 -20.74 -7.96
CA LYS A 223 15.71 -21.00 -7.44
C LYS A 223 16.78 -20.60 -8.45
N ILE A 224 17.93 -20.17 -7.94
CA ILE A 224 19.09 -19.82 -8.73
C ILE A 224 19.95 -21.09 -8.89
N PRO A 225 20.39 -21.46 -10.11
CA PRO A 225 21.20 -22.65 -10.32
C PRO A 225 22.50 -22.63 -9.50
N THR A 226 22.88 -23.78 -8.95
CA THR A 226 24.02 -23.89 -8.02
C THR A 226 25.38 -24.05 -8.72
N ASN A 227 25.38 -24.24 -10.04
CA ASN A 227 26.56 -24.53 -10.85
C ASN A 227 27.06 -23.32 -11.66
N LEU A 228 26.61 -22.11 -11.32
CA LEU A 228 27.01 -20.87 -11.98
C LEU A 228 28.33 -20.34 -11.42
N SER A 229 29.05 -19.55 -12.22
CA SER A 229 30.17 -18.75 -11.73
C SER A 229 29.68 -17.69 -10.72
N THR A 230 30.60 -17.08 -9.96
CA THR A 230 30.27 -15.97 -9.04
C THR A 230 29.54 -14.84 -9.77
N LEU A 231 30.09 -14.40 -10.91
CA LEU A 231 29.52 -13.31 -11.71
C LEU A 231 28.14 -13.69 -12.27
N ASP A 232 28.01 -14.88 -12.86
CA ASP A 232 26.74 -15.35 -13.40
C ASP A 232 25.68 -15.50 -12.29
N THR A 233 26.08 -15.89 -11.09
CA THR A 233 25.20 -15.95 -9.92
C THR A 233 24.70 -14.56 -9.53
N LEU A 234 25.58 -13.55 -9.47
CA LEU A 234 25.18 -12.17 -9.17
C LEU A 234 24.23 -11.61 -10.25
N ILE A 235 24.51 -11.86 -11.53
CA ILE A 235 23.61 -11.46 -12.64
C ILE A 235 22.25 -12.14 -12.51
N ALA A 236 22.21 -13.43 -12.16
CA ALA A 236 20.97 -14.16 -11.93
C ALA A 236 20.18 -13.58 -10.75
N ILE A 237 20.85 -13.24 -9.64
CA ILE A 237 20.26 -12.57 -8.48
C ILE A 237 19.66 -11.21 -8.90
N ARG A 238 20.43 -10.36 -9.58
CA ARG A 238 19.96 -9.05 -10.06
C ARG A 238 18.69 -9.19 -10.89
N ASN A 239 18.70 -10.10 -11.85
CA ASN A 239 17.55 -10.33 -12.74
C ASN A 239 16.32 -10.84 -11.97
N MET A 240 16.54 -11.66 -10.92
CA MET A 240 15.49 -12.13 -10.03
C MET A 240 14.90 -10.99 -9.20
N LEU A 241 15.73 -10.12 -8.60
CA LEU A 241 15.28 -8.94 -7.86
C LEU A 241 14.46 -7.99 -8.76
N ALA A 242 14.96 -7.70 -9.97
CA ALA A 242 14.24 -6.86 -10.93
C ALA A 242 12.86 -7.42 -11.30
N LYS A 243 12.74 -8.75 -11.49
CA LYS A 243 11.44 -9.42 -11.74
C LYS A 243 10.48 -9.32 -10.55
N ARG A 244 11.02 -9.19 -9.33
CA ARG A 244 10.27 -9.04 -8.09
C ARG A 244 10.01 -7.59 -7.72
N PHE A 245 10.48 -6.65 -8.56
CA PHE A 245 10.40 -5.21 -8.34
C PHE A 245 11.16 -4.74 -7.08
N GLU A 246 12.23 -5.47 -6.73
CA GLU A 246 13.12 -5.14 -5.62
C GLU A 246 14.32 -4.34 -6.10
N GLN A 247 14.98 -3.67 -5.15
CA GLN A 247 16.19 -2.89 -5.42
C GLN A 247 17.34 -3.79 -5.87
N THR A 248 18.01 -3.41 -6.96
CA THR A 248 19.12 -4.18 -7.53
C THR A 248 20.50 -3.61 -7.21
N TYR A 249 20.57 -2.32 -6.82
CA TYR A 249 21.84 -1.60 -6.64
C TYR A 249 22.86 -2.33 -5.74
N PRO A 250 22.48 -3.01 -4.62
CA PRO A 250 23.48 -3.66 -3.78
C PRO A 250 24.19 -4.83 -4.51
N ILE A 251 23.50 -5.43 -5.48
CA ILE A 251 24.05 -6.50 -6.32
C ILE A 251 24.80 -5.92 -7.52
N ASP A 252 24.31 -4.81 -8.09
CA ASP A 252 25.00 -4.09 -9.16
C ASP A 252 26.40 -3.62 -8.70
N ASP A 253 26.54 -3.15 -7.47
CA ASP A 253 27.83 -2.76 -6.87
C ASP A 253 28.82 -3.93 -6.81
N LEU A 254 28.36 -5.12 -6.43
CA LEU A 254 29.19 -6.33 -6.42
C LEU A 254 29.54 -6.79 -7.83
N ILE A 255 28.62 -6.68 -8.79
CA ILE A 255 28.90 -6.98 -10.20
C ILE A 255 30.02 -6.07 -10.71
N SER A 256 29.96 -4.76 -10.42
CA SER A 256 31.00 -3.80 -10.80
C SER A 256 32.38 -4.20 -10.27
N CYS A 257 32.47 -4.66 -9.02
CA CYS A 257 33.72 -5.18 -8.45
C CYS A 257 34.26 -6.43 -9.19
N MET A 258 33.35 -7.30 -9.65
CA MET A 258 33.71 -8.51 -10.38
C MET A 258 34.13 -8.22 -11.82
N THR A 259 33.65 -7.15 -12.44
CA THR A 259 33.88 -6.85 -13.87
C THR A 259 34.86 -5.72 -14.15
N ILE A 260 35.26 -4.94 -13.14
CA ILE A 260 36.18 -3.81 -13.36
C ILE A 260 37.53 -4.28 -13.96
N GLU A 261 37.99 -3.53 -14.95
CA GLU A 261 39.34 -3.64 -15.50
C GLU A 261 40.22 -2.57 -14.87
N LEU A 262 41.38 -2.96 -14.35
CA LEU A 262 42.29 -2.04 -13.68
C LEU A 262 43.23 -1.39 -14.69
N SER A 263 43.36 -0.06 -14.63
CA SER A 263 44.40 0.66 -15.37
C SER A 263 45.79 0.51 -14.73
N ASN A 264 45.83 0.17 -13.44
CA ASN A 264 47.07 0.00 -12.67
C ASN A 264 47.21 -1.41 -12.10
N THR A 265 48.15 -2.17 -12.65
CA THR A 265 48.41 -3.58 -12.29
C THR A 265 48.82 -3.78 -10.83
N LYS A 266 49.27 -2.72 -10.13
CA LYS A 266 49.62 -2.79 -8.69
C LYS A 266 48.43 -3.17 -7.80
N ASN A 267 47.20 -2.99 -8.28
CA ASN A 267 45.99 -3.30 -7.53
C ASN A 267 45.41 -4.68 -7.86
N GLU A 268 46.02 -5.45 -8.78
CA GLU A 268 45.48 -6.75 -9.23
C GLU A 268 45.34 -7.75 -8.08
N ASP A 269 46.39 -7.95 -7.29
CA ASP A 269 46.37 -8.92 -6.18
C ASP A 269 45.30 -8.57 -5.13
N ILE A 270 45.16 -7.27 -4.79
CA ILE A 270 44.20 -6.85 -3.77
C ILE A 270 42.75 -6.92 -4.29
N LEU A 271 42.54 -6.61 -5.57
CA LEU A 271 41.25 -6.78 -6.22
C LEU A 271 40.86 -8.26 -6.28
N GLU A 272 41.78 -9.16 -6.64
CA GLU A 272 41.48 -10.59 -6.71
C GLU A 272 41.16 -11.17 -5.33
N ASN A 273 41.91 -10.78 -4.30
CA ASN A 273 41.58 -11.13 -2.92
C ASN A 273 40.19 -10.59 -2.50
N TYR A 274 39.82 -9.39 -2.95
CA TYR A 274 38.50 -8.82 -2.67
C TYR A 274 37.38 -9.54 -3.43
N ARG A 275 37.61 -9.97 -4.67
CA ARG A 275 36.68 -10.82 -5.44
C ARG A 275 36.47 -12.17 -4.76
N GLU A 276 37.50 -12.76 -4.17
CA GLU A 276 37.35 -13.97 -3.35
C GLU A 276 36.49 -13.75 -2.09
N VAL A 277 36.59 -12.58 -1.46
CA VAL A 277 35.66 -12.19 -0.38
C VAL A 277 34.21 -12.18 -0.88
N ILE A 278 33.94 -11.57 -2.04
CA ILE A 278 32.61 -11.55 -2.65
C ILE A 278 32.14 -12.98 -2.92
N SER A 279 32.96 -13.80 -3.60
CA SER A 279 32.69 -15.21 -3.90
C SER A 279 32.32 -16.01 -2.65
N SER A 280 33.02 -15.78 -1.52
CA SER A 280 32.75 -16.48 -0.26
C SER A 280 31.36 -16.17 0.33
N LYS A 281 30.77 -15.02 -0.01
CA LYS A 281 29.46 -14.57 0.51
C LYS A 281 28.29 -14.94 -0.40
N ILE A 282 28.55 -15.31 -1.65
CA ILE A 282 27.51 -15.67 -2.63
C ILE A 282 26.50 -16.70 -2.10
N PRO A 283 26.89 -17.81 -1.43
CA PRO A 283 25.92 -18.78 -0.94
C PRO A 283 24.89 -18.17 0.04
N ALA A 284 25.34 -17.26 0.91
CA ALA A 284 24.47 -16.59 1.88
C ALA A 284 23.57 -15.56 1.20
N ILE A 285 24.10 -14.76 0.28
CA ILE A 285 23.33 -13.76 -0.48
C ILE A 285 22.25 -14.48 -1.30
N ARG A 286 22.61 -15.56 -2.01
CA ARG A 286 21.67 -16.39 -2.76
C ARG A 286 20.55 -16.92 -1.87
N SER A 287 20.92 -17.48 -0.71
CA SER A 287 19.95 -18.04 0.23
C SER A 287 18.99 -16.97 0.76
N ALA A 288 19.48 -15.77 1.07
CA ALA A 288 18.65 -14.65 1.51
C ALA A 288 17.60 -14.29 0.44
N VAL A 289 18.03 -14.11 -0.82
CA VAL A 289 17.13 -13.76 -1.94
C VAL A 289 16.12 -14.88 -2.24
N GLU A 290 16.53 -16.15 -2.21
CA GLU A 290 15.62 -17.29 -2.42
C GLU A 290 14.57 -17.45 -1.31
N ASN A 291 14.85 -16.92 -0.12
CA ASN A 291 13.94 -16.90 1.03
C ASN A 291 13.12 -15.61 1.16
N LEU A 292 13.31 -14.66 0.24
CA LEU A 292 12.73 -13.30 0.26
C LEU A 292 13.18 -12.45 1.46
N ASP A 293 14.36 -12.73 2.00
CA ASP A 293 14.97 -11.97 3.08
C ASP A 293 15.90 -10.89 2.51
N TYR A 294 15.29 -9.82 2.00
CA TYR A 294 16.01 -8.74 1.33
C TYR A 294 16.79 -7.87 2.32
N GLU A 295 16.33 -7.76 3.57
CA GLU A 295 17.08 -7.11 4.65
C GLU A 295 18.39 -7.86 4.87
N LYS A 296 18.34 -9.19 5.00
CA LYS A 296 19.57 -9.98 5.14
C LYS A 296 20.48 -9.89 3.93
N MET A 297 19.92 -9.84 2.73
CA MET A 297 20.68 -9.61 1.51
C MET A 297 21.45 -8.29 1.59
N CYS A 298 20.77 -7.19 1.95
CA CYS A 298 21.40 -5.88 2.10
C CYS A 298 22.48 -5.88 3.19
N GLU A 299 22.24 -6.49 4.35
CA GLU A 299 23.27 -6.63 5.40
C GLU A 299 24.53 -7.35 4.88
N LEU A 300 24.34 -8.40 4.09
CA LEU A 300 25.44 -9.19 3.54
C LEU A 300 26.23 -8.39 2.50
N THR A 301 25.56 -7.67 1.59
CA THR A 301 26.23 -6.82 0.60
C THR A 301 26.91 -5.63 1.26
N ASP A 302 26.28 -5.01 2.26
CA ASP A 302 26.83 -3.87 3.00
C ASP A 302 28.05 -4.27 3.84
N SER A 303 28.08 -5.50 4.36
CA SER A 303 29.27 -6.03 5.05
C SER A 303 30.52 -6.13 4.16
N ILE A 304 30.34 -6.03 2.84
CA ILE A 304 31.40 -6.06 1.83
C ILE A 304 31.62 -4.65 1.29
N TYR A 305 30.61 -4.07 0.63
CA TYR A 305 30.73 -2.83 -0.14
C TYR A 305 30.43 -1.57 0.71
N GLY A 306 29.42 -1.65 1.57
CA GLY A 306 28.95 -0.56 2.43
C GLY A 306 29.80 -0.31 3.69
N ILE A 307 30.74 -1.20 4.00
CA ILE A 307 31.49 -1.14 5.26
C ILE A 307 32.35 0.12 5.34
N ARG A 308 32.39 0.72 6.54
CA ARG A 308 33.22 1.90 6.83
C ARG A 308 34.13 1.62 8.03
N PRO A 309 35.43 1.96 7.93
CA PRO A 309 36.36 1.91 9.07
C PRO A 309 35.86 2.77 10.22
N GLN A 310 36.02 2.30 11.46
CA GLN A 310 35.62 3.09 12.64
C GLN A 310 36.58 4.23 12.94
N LYS A 311 37.86 4.05 12.60
CA LYS A 311 38.90 5.06 12.77
C LYS A 311 39.44 5.46 11.40
N MET A 312 39.28 6.73 11.06
CA MET A 312 39.87 7.39 9.90
C MET A 312 40.47 8.73 10.34
N HIS A 313 41.22 9.38 9.47
CA HIS A 313 41.64 10.77 9.69
C HIS A 313 40.42 11.70 9.69
N GLU A 314 40.59 12.91 10.20
CA GLU A 314 39.49 13.87 10.48
C GLU A 314 38.61 14.15 9.25
N GLN A 315 39.22 14.23 8.06
CA GLN A 315 38.53 14.48 6.79
C GLN A 315 38.02 13.22 6.08
N GLY A 316 38.28 12.02 6.60
CA GLY A 316 38.01 10.77 5.89
C GLY A 316 36.54 10.58 5.51
N ASN A 317 35.61 10.83 6.43
CA ASN A 317 34.17 10.74 6.13
C ASN A 317 33.73 11.76 5.08
N TYR A 318 34.23 12.99 5.16
CA TYR A 318 33.93 14.05 4.21
C TYR A 318 34.45 13.68 2.81
N GLN A 319 35.71 13.23 2.73
CA GLN A 319 36.32 12.76 1.49
C GLN A 319 35.50 11.63 0.86
N LEU A 320 35.11 10.61 1.63
CA LEU A 320 34.27 9.51 1.13
C LEU A 320 32.94 10.00 0.55
N GLU A 321 32.22 10.85 1.28
CA GLU A 321 30.94 11.42 0.80
C GLU A 321 31.13 12.14 -0.55
N LYS A 322 32.20 12.93 -0.68
CA LYS A 322 32.49 13.69 -1.90
C LYS A 322 32.97 12.79 -3.03
N ILE A 323 33.79 11.78 -2.78
CA ILE A 323 34.20 10.81 -3.79
C ILE A 323 32.95 10.14 -4.38
N TYR A 324 32.08 9.57 -3.54
CA TYR A 324 30.91 8.83 -4.01
C TYR A 324 29.84 9.71 -4.67
N THR A 325 29.66 10.96 -4.20
CA THR A 325 28.65 11.84 -4.79
C THR A 325 29.16 12.49 -6.08
N ASN A 326 30.39 13.01 -6.05
CA ASN A 326 30.88 13.88 -7.10
C ASN A 326 31.48 13.16 -8.29
N LEU A 327 32.09 11.99 -8.09
CA LEU A 327 32.58 11.18 -9.21
C LEU A 327 31.43 10.53 -10.00
N THR A 328 30.24 10.41 -9.39
CA THR A 328 29.08 9.82 -10.09
C THR A 328 28.17 10.89 -10.70
N HIS A 329 27.86 11.99 -9.99
CA HIS A 329 26.84 12.96 -10.46
C HIS A 329 27.10 14.43 -10.06
N GLY A 330 28.29 14.79 -9.57
CA GLY A 330 28.54 16.11 -8.97
C GLY A 330 29.73 16.86 -9.56
N ASP A 331 30.39 17.66 -8.72
CA ASP A 331 31.58 18.42 -9.11
C ASP A 331 32.77 17.47 -9.26
N HIS A 332 32.94 16.94 -10.48
CA HIS A 332 33.95 15.96 -10.82
C HIS A 332 35.36 16.36 -10.38
N ILE A 333 35.76 17.62 -10.61
CA ILE A 333 37.07 18.13 -10.20
C ILE A 333 37.23 18.01 -8.68
N TRP A 334 36.20 18.44 -7.92
CA TRP A 334 36.24 18.29 -6.46
C TRP A 334 36.29 16.83 -6.03
N GLY A 335 35.55 15.93 -6.70
CA GLY A 335 35.62 14.50 -6.44
C GLY A 335 37.03 13.92 -6.60
N ILE A 336 37.72 14.32 -7.66
CA ILE A 336 39.11 13.90 -7.96
C ILE A 336 40.08 14.43 -6.90
N GLU A 337 39.97 15.69 -6.48
CA GLU A 337 40.80 16.26 -5.41
C GLU A 337 40.61 15.52 -4.07
N GLN A 338 39.36 15.16 -3.74
CA GLN A 338 39.08 14.39 -2.54
C GLN A 338 39.60 12.95 -2.64
N ALA A 339 39.54 12.32 -3.82
CA ALA A 339 40.11 11.00 -4.06
C ALA A 339 41.64 10.99 -3.96
N ASP A 340 42.32 12.02 -4.47
CA ASP A 340 43.78 12.16 -4.35
C ASP A 340 44.22 12.36 -2.90
N ALA A 341 43.53 13.23 -2.16
CA ALA A 341 43.77 13.43 -0.73
C ALA A 341 43.53 12.13 0.08
N PHE A 342 42.41 11.46 -0.14
CA PHE A 342 42.08 10.19 0.51
C PHE A 342 43.11 9.11 0.18
N SER A 343 43.59 9.04 -1.07
CA SER A 343 44.64 8.13 -1.50
C SER A 343 45.93 8.32 -0.68
N LYS A 344 46.39 9.57 -0.56
CA LYS A 344 47.64 9.91 0.15
C LYS A 344 47.54 9.70 1.66
N GLU A 345 46.43 10.10 2.26
CA GLU A 345 46.26 10.12 3.72
C GLU A 345 45.81 8.78 4.30
N PHE A 346 45.11 7.95 3.51
CA PHE A 346 44.43 6.77 4.01
C PHE A 346 44.57 5.53 3.12
N ALA A 347 44.19 5.63 1.83
CA ALA A 347 44.03 4.45 0.98
C ALA A 347 45.35 3.79 0.59
N SER A 348 46.46 4.55 0.51
CA SER A 348 47.79 4.11 0.08
C SER A 348 48.36 2.93 0.86
N LYS A 349 47.83 2.66 2.06
CA LYS A 349 48.13 1.47 2.87
C LYS A 349 47.65 0.16 2.22
N TRP A 350 46.63 0.23 1.40
CA TRP A 350 45.92 -0.92 0.83
C TRP A 350 45.94 -0.91 -0.69
N VAL A 351 45.68 0.23 -1.32
CA VAL A 351 45.51 0.37 -2.77
C VAL A 351 46.33 1.56 -3.30
N SER A 352 46.68 1.50 -4.58
CA SER A 352 47.35 2.58 -5.31
C SER A 352 46.36 3.32 -6.19
N ILE A 353 45.80 4.44 -5.72
CA ILE A 353 44.87 5.29 -6.49
C ILE A 353 45.64 6.47 -7.11
N GLN A 354 45.62 6.57 -8.44
CA GLN A 354 46.11 7.72 -9.21
C GLN A 354 44.92 8.53 -9.72
N ALA A 355 44.34 9.35 -8.84
CA ALA A 355 43.03 9.95 -9.06
C ALA A 355 42.91 10.73 -10.38
N HIS A 356 43.96 11.45 -10.80
CA HIS A 356 43.91 12.27 -12.03
C HIS A 356 44.03 11.47 -13.34
N THR A 357 44.34 10.17 -13.29
CA THR A 357 44.58 9.35 -14.49
C THR A 357 43.73 8.09 -14.56
N MET A 358 43.14 7.67 -13.44
CA MET A 358 42.28 6.50 -13.36
C MET A 358 40.84 6.83 -13.77
N PRO A 359 40.09 5.87 -14.33
CA PRO A 359 38.64 5.97 -14.48
C PRO A 359 37.94 6.12 -13.14
N ASP A 360 36.84 6.88 -13.10
CA ASP A 360 36.06 7.16 -11.88
C ASP A 360 35.58 5.87 -11.19
N ASP A 361 35.07 4.90 -11.95
CA ASP A 361 34.61 3.62 -11.42
C ASP A 361 35.73 2.82 -10.74
N GLU A 362 36.95 2.87 -11.29
CA GLU A 362 38.14 2.24 -10.68
C GLU A 362 38.46 2.94 -9.35
N ILE A 363 38.45 4.28 -9.31
CA ILE A 363 38.71 5.06 -8.10
C ILE A 363 37.69 4.72 -7.01
N ILE A 364 36.40 4.67 -7.35
CA ILE A 364 35.31 4.35 -6.42
C ILE A 364 35.52 2.94 -5.85
N ILE A 365 35.74 1.93 -6.70
CA ILE A 365 35.93 0.54 -6.26
C ILE A 365 37.17 0.42 -5.37
N LEU A 366 38.31 1.01 -5.73
CA LEU A 366 39.53 0.98 -4.92
C LEU A 366 39.32 1.68 -3.57
N THR A 367 38.54 2.75 -3.52
CA THR A 367 38.15 3.44 -2.28
C THR A 367 37.35 2.52 -1.36
N HIS A 368 36.38 1.75 -1.91
CA HIS A 368 35.65 0.73 -1.16
C HIS A 368 36.55 -0.38 -0.64
N ILE A 369 37.46 -0.89 -1.49
CA ILE A 369 38.42 -1.94 -1.12
C ILE A 369 39.31 -1.49 0.04
N ALA A 370 39.84 -0.26 -0.01
CA ALA A 370 40.63 0.31 1.07
C ALA A 370 39.85 0.39 2.38
N CYS A 371 38.60 0.84 2.32
CA CYS A 371 37.70 0.89 3.47
C CYS A 371 37.42 -0.50 4.05
N TYR A 372 37.17 -1.49 3.20
CA TYR A 372 36.93 -2.87 3.64
C TYR A 372 38.13 -3.45 4.40
N TYR A 373 39.33 -3.39 3.81
CA TYR A 373 40.51 -3.97 4.44
C TYR A 373 40.91 -3.23 5.72
N GLU A 374 40.75 -1.91 5.77
CA GLU A 374 40.97 -1.18 7.02
C GLU A 374 39.95 -1.57 8.10
N ALA A 375 38.66 -1.66 7.76
CA ALA A 375 37.64 -2.07 8.71
C ALA A 375 37.91 -3.50 9.25
N MET A 376 38.33 -4.43 8.39
CA MET A 376 38.72 -5.78 8.77
C MET A 376 39.98 -5.81 9.65
N LYS A 377 40.94 -4.92 9.41
CA LYS A 377 42.11 -4.79 10.28
C LYS A 377 41.70 -4.28 11.66
N GLN A 378 40.83 -3.28 11.71
CA GLN A 378 40.37 -2.68 12.97
C GLN A 378 39.51 -3.63 13.80
N SER A 379 38.72 -4.50 13.17
CA SER A 379 37.91 -5.50 13.88
C SER A 379 38.75 -6.61 14.51
N LYS A 380 39.85 -7.03 13.88
CA LYS A 380 40.81 -8.02 14.43
C LYS A 380 41.64 -7.50 15.59
N LEU A 381 41.70 -6.18 15.78
CA LEU A 381 42.45 -5.52 16.86
C LEU A 381 41.59 -5.26 18.10
N LYS A 382 40.31 -5.64 18.08
CA LYS A 382 39.40 -5.66 19.23
C LYS A 382 39.30 -7.07 19.77
#